data_AF-A0AAD7EX52-F1
#
_entry.id   AF-A0AAD7EX52-F1
#
_cell.length_a   1.000
_cell.length_b   1.000
_cell.length_c   1.000
_cell.angle_alpha   90.00
_cell.angle_beta   90.00
_cell.angle_gamma   90.00
#
_symmetry.space_group_name_H-M   'P 1'
#
loop_
_entity.id
_entity.type
_entity.pdbx_description
1 polymer ?
#
loop_
_entity_poly.entity_id
_entity_poly.type
_entity_poly.pdbx_seq_one_letter_code
_entity_poly.pdbx_strand_id
1 'polypeptide(L)'
;MGTGEFNQANEKYASFEKPDRNKDRREIRTTGDSDSARQKSMHYLVKFHRNRPVRIAPPKDSLSLSSIIAHPSESGLLKLCLINSRDWQSKISSRPSPPMHQSHNIAWDSLTSNLTFIAENPAVTPRRTDFFPRGLPSQASSLNHFARTVATTIRMFSDTERAKYPTKFDAPLEGKLFPDSILERYSSILYSSVTPKSQLIEHWIERAGPTPSYNTGQGDLADVVKVLLAENRLDQLLMLAHHPRIPLHELHQLSWGHSFGWDHVMQWALEAYIFFNVLLSKPELHADGRYKSMQGYKFALRILTNSTDYDAQTYPHREFFFGAFDDGGNVERADPLADFNKLHEYLKMCFRLLYRYDVLARECGVGLDWEGNVAHTVGYMWKVKTDYKENGRNVWITRFV
;
A
#
# COMPACT_ATOMS: atom_id res chain seq x y z
N MET A 1 -10.26 5.95 -74.44
CA MET A 1 -11.39 5.41 -73.64
C MET A 1 -10.85 5.17 -72.24
N GLY A 2 -11.20 5.85 -71.16
CA GLY A 2 -12.02 7.02 -70.89
C GLY A 2 -11.81 7.26 -69.39
N THR A 3 -11.07 8.30 -69.06
CA THR A 3 -10.83 8.81 -67.70
C THR A 3 -11.87 9.90 -67.40
N GLY A 4 -12.56 9.82 -66.27
CA GLY A 4 -13.37 10.90 -65.69
C GLY A 4 -13.30 10.76 -64.16
N GLU A 5 -12.62 11.66 -63.46
CA GLU A 5 -13.14 12.93 -62.92
C GLU A 5 -14.19 12.72 -61.83
N PHE A 6 -13.86 13.06 -60.57
CA PHE A 6 -14.40 14.25 -59.90
C PHE A 6 -13.71 14.50 -58.54
N ASN A 7 -12.84 15.51 -58.53
CA ASN A 7 -12.47 16.30 -57.36
C ASN A 7 -13.56 17.35 -57.15
N GLN A 8 -14.23 17.40 -55.99
CA GLN A 8 -14.83 18.61 -55.39
C GLN A 8 -15.63 18.25 -54.14
N ALA A 9 -15.08 18.48 -52.94
CA ALA A 9 -15.83 18.72 -51.71
C ALA A 9 -14.88 19.24 -50.61
N ASN A 10 -14.26 20.39 -50.84
CA ASN A 10 -13.59 21.18 -49.81
C ASN A 10 -13.98 22.63 -50.07
N GLU A 11 -15.04 23.09 -49.40
CA GLU A 11 -15.41 24.49 -49.13
C GLU A 11 -16.91 24.57 -48.79
N LYS A 12 -17.24 24.56 -47.49
CA LYS A 12 -18.34 25.35 -46.90
C LYS A 12 -18.38 25.13 -45.38
N TYR A 13 -18.63 26.22 -44.67
CA TYR A 13 -18.71 26.38 -43.20
C TYR A 13 -17.40 26.75 -42.48
N ALA A 14 -16.87 27.92 -42.84
CA ALA A 14 -16.24 28.82 -41.90
C ALA A 14 -17.33 29.64 -41.18
N SER A 15 -17.29 29.68 -39.84
CA SER A 15 -17.68 30.78 -38.93
C SER A 15 -18.31 30.26 -37.63
N PHE A 16 -17.49 29.99 -36.61
CA PHE A 16 -17.93 30.05 -35.22
C PHE A 16 -16.85 30.75 -34.39
N GLU A 17 -17.21 31.94 -33.92
CA GLU A 17 -16.39 32.81 -33.08
C GLU A 17 -16.12 32.15 -31.72
N LYS A 18 -14.88 32.27 -31.25
CA LYS A 18 -14.47 31.86 -29.89
C LYS A 18 -14.80 33.00 -28.91
N PRO A 19 -15.52 32.75 -27.79
CA PRO A 19 -15.72 33.78 -26.78
C PRO A 19 -14.44 34.00 -25.96
N ASP A 20 -14.06 35.27 -25.91
CA ASP A 20 -12.95 35.88 -25.20
C ASP A 20 -13.15 35.78 -23.67
N ARG A 21 -12.35 34.93 -22.99
CA ARG A 21 -12.38 34.72 -21.53
C ARG A 21 -11.46 35.70 -20.79
N ASN A 22 -11.54 36.99 -21.09
CA ASN A 22 -10.78 38.01 -20.36
C ASN A 22 -11.55 39.30 -20.06
N LYS A 23 -12.85 39.17 -19.77
CA LYS A 23 -13.68 40.21 -19.14
C LYS A 23 -14.56 39.56 -18.07
N ASP A 24 -14.00 39.37 -16.89
CA ASP A 24 -14.71 39.39 -15.60
C ASP A 24 -13.66 39.37 -14.49
N ARG A 25 -12.96 40.50 -14.40
CA ARG A 25 -11.98 40.78 -13.34
C ARG A 25 -12.14 42.23 -12.93
N ARG A 26 -13.23 42.53 -12.19
CA ARG A 26 -13.38 43.65 -11.25
C ARG A 26 -14.81 43.66 -10.72
N GLU A 27 -14.97 43.18 -9.49
CA GLU A 27 -15.75 43.76 -8.39
C GLU A 27 -16.23 42.63 -7.46
N ILE A 28 -15.60 42.56 -6.29
CA ILE A 28 -16.14 42.28 -4.95
C ILE A 28 -14.91 42.11 -4.03
N ARG A 29 -14.44 43.24 -3.51
CA ARG A 29 -13.90 43.40 -2.15
C ARG A 29 -15.15 43.72 -1.31
N THR A 30 -15.49 43.12 -0.18
CA THR A 30 -14.75 42.87 1.06
C THR A 30 -15.68 42.12 2.03
N THR A 31 -15.09 41.26 2.87
CA THR A 31 -15.46 40.75 4.23
C THR A 31 -15.24 39.23 4.24
N GLY A 32 -14.26 38.69 4.97
CA GLY A 32 -14.26 38.52 6.42
C GLY A 32 -14.44 37.02 6.73
N ASP A 33 -13.42 36.39 7.32
CA ASP A 33 -13.38 35.02 7.88
C ASP A 33 -13.67 33.81 6.97
N SER A 34 -12.60 33.08 6.62
CA SER A 34 -12.69 31.73 6.04
C SER A 34 -11.65 30.76 6.62
N ASP A 35 -11.60 30.67 7.96
CA ASP A 35 -10.88 29.58 8.67
C ASP A 35 -11.79 28.68 9.52
N SER A 36 -13.13 28.85 9.48
CA SER A 36 -14.07 27.98 10.22
C SER A 36 -14.98 27.10 9.34
N ALA A 37 -14.88 27.20 8.02
CA ALA A 37 -15.72 26.43 7.09
C ALA A 37 -15.13 25.07 6.65
N ARG A 38 -13.90 24.73 7.06
CA ARG A 38 -13.23 23.47 6.66
C ARG A 38 -13.38 22.31 7.66
N GLN A 39 -14.23 22.46 8.66
CA GLN A 39 -14.45 21.47 9.73
C GLN A 39 -15.91 21.00 9.88
N LYS A 40 -16.78 21.25 8.88
CA LYS A 40 -18.20 20.84 8.89
C LYS A 40 -18.66 20.23 7.56
N SER A 41 -18.00 19.16 7.11
CA SER A 41 -18.54 18.27 6.07
C SER A 41 -18.22 16.81 6.39
N MET A 42 -18.62 16.40 7.59
CA MET A 42 -18.77 15.00 7.98
C MET A 42 -19.99 14.93 8.90
N HIS A 43 -21.18 14.89 8.32
CA HIS A 43 -22.41 14.39 8.96
C HIS A 43 -23.51 14.31 7.89
N TYR A 44 -23.64 13.14 7.25
CA TYR A 44 -24.93 12.67 6.76
C TYR A 44 -25.05 11.15 7.01
N LEU A 45 -25.77 10.85 8.11
CA LEU A 45 -26.73 9.77 8.34
C LEU A 45 -26.61 8.47 7.54
N VAL A 46 -26.08 7.43 8.19
CA VAL A 46 -26.57 6.05 8.05
C VAL A 46 -27.34 5.69 9.32
N LYS A 47 -28.60 5.26 9.17
CA LYS A 47 -29.49 4.87 10.28
C LYS A 47 -28.98 3.60 10.95
N PHE A 48 -28.68 3.68 12.24
CA PHE A 48 -28.41 2.54 13.13
C PHE A 48 -29.71 1.99 13.73
N HIS A 49 -30.01 0.71 13.48
CA HIS A 49 -30.89 -0.07 14.35
C HIS A 49 -30.05 -0.75 15.43
N ARG A 50 -30.09 -0.23 16.66
CA ARG A 50 -29.49 -0.83 17.85
C ARG A 50 -30.45 -1.86 18.47
N ASN A 51 -30.10 -3.13 18.44
CA ASN A 51 -30.64 -4.11 19.39
C ASN A 51 -29.80 -4.05 20.69
N ARG A 52 -30.48 -3.86 21.83
CA ARG A 52 -29.87 -3.75 23.17
C ARG A 52 -29.50 -5.14 23.72
N PRO A 53 -28.36 -5.31 24.41
CA PRO A 53 -28.14 -6.47 25.27
C PRO A 53 -28.71 -6.25 26.67
N VAL A 54 -29.32 -7.31 27.19
CA VAL A 54 -29.89 -7.45 28.54
C VAL A 54 -28.75 -7.57 29.56
N ARG A 55 -28.83 -6.81 30.66
CA ARG A 55 -27.92 -6.89 31.82
C ARG A 55 -28.28 -8.10 32.68
N ILE A 56 -27.30 -8.97 32.96
CA ILE A 56 -27.36 -9.96 34.05
C ILE A 56 -26.39 -9.48 35.13
N ALA A 57 -26.89 -9.35 36.37
CA ALA A 57 -26.14 -8.93 37.55
C ALA A 57 -25.38 -10.10 38.19
N PRO A 58 -24.23 -9.88 38.86
CA PRO A 58 -23.59 -10.91 39.66
C PRO A 58 -24.17 -10.96 41.08
N PRO A 59 -24.25 -12.15 41.72
CA PRO A 59 -24.69 -12.25 43.11
C PRO A 59 -23.57 -11.84 44.08
N LYS A 60 -24.00 -11.21 45.17
CA LYS A 60 -23.24 -10.95 46.38
C LYS A 60 -23.13 -12.26 47.15
N ASP A 61 -21.94 -12.60 47.63
CA ASP A 61 -21.76 -13.10 49.00
C ASP A 61 -20.30 -12.92 49.43
N SER A 62 -20.16 -12.35 50.61
CA SER A 62 -18.95 -11.97 51.32
C SER A 62 -18.56 -13.05 52.31
N LEU A 63 -17.29 -13.44 52.39
CA LEU A 63 -16.68 -13.85 53.67
C LEU A 63 -15.20 -13.43 53.72
N SER A 64 -14.87 -12.71 54.79
CA SER A 64 -13.54 -12.26 55.20
C SER A 64 -12.84 -13.36 55.99
N LEU A 65 -11.49 -13.39 55.99
CA LEU A 65 -10.71 -13.72 57.19
C LEU A 65 -9.24 -13.29 57.02
N SER A 66 -8.78 -12.52 58.00
CA SER A 66 -7.42 -12.08 58.23
C SER A 66 -6.57 -13.14 58.96
N SER A 67 -5.25 -13.09 58.71
CA SER A 67 -4.11 -13.59 59.51
C SER A 67 -3.81 -15.11 59.58
N ILE A 68 -2.56 -15.51 59.26
CA ILE A 68 -1.57 -16.19 60.15
C ILE A 68 -0.29 -16.62 59.35
N ILE A 69 0.84 -15.96 59.67
CA ILE A 69 2.19 -16.46 60.06
C ILE A 69 3.00 -17.46 59.19
N ALA A 70 4.28 -17.08 58.98
CA ALA A 70 5.56 -17.83 58.90
C ALA A 70 6.21 -18.22 57.53
N HIS A 71 7.38 -17.60 57.31
CA HIS A 71 8.57 -18.04 56.54
C HIS A 71 9.13 -19.43 57.02
N PRO A 72 10.03 -20.15 56.29
CA PRO A 72 11.23 -19.60 55.61
C PRO A 72 11.82 -20.28 54.34
N SER A 73 12.80 -19.57 53.79
CA SER A 73 13.99 -20.02 53.03
C SER A 73 13.91 -20.27 51.52
N GLU A 74 14.28 -19.23 50.75
CA GLU A 74 14.94 -19.39 49.44
C GLU A 74 16.16 -18.46 49.35
N SER A 75 17.22 -18.81 50.08
CA SER A 75 18.56 -18.28 49.84
C SER A 75 19.24 -19.18 48.79
N GLY A 76 18.93 -18.98 47.52
CA GLY A 76 19.52 -19.80 46.44
C GLY A 76 19.36 -19.27 45.02
N LEU A 77 18.33 -18.46 44.72
CA LEU A 77 18.00 -18.10 43.33
C LEU A 77 18.26 -16.63 42.94
N LEU A 78 18.79 -15.81 43.84
CA LEU A 78 19.05 -14.38 43.57
C LEU A 78 20.52 -14.05 43.24
N LYS A 79 21.28 -15.00 42.66
CA LYS A 79 22.67 -14.75 42.21
C LYS A 79 22.88 -14.85 40.69
N LEU A 80 21.81 -14.95 39.89
CA LEU A 80 21.91 -15.10 38.43
C LEU A 80 21.19 -14.03 37.59
N CYS A 81 20.72 -12.94 38.20
CA CYS A 81 20.05 -11.84 37.49
C CYS A 81 20.71 -10.48 37.74
N LEU A 82 22.00 -10.36 37.44
CA LEU A 82 22.66 -9.06 37.20
C LEU A 82 23.73 -9.23 36.10
N ILE A 83 23.33 -9.76 34.94
CA ILE A 83 24.11 -9.56 33.71
C ILE A 83 23.77 -8.14 33.23
N ASN A 84 24.76 -7.25 33.30
CA ASN A 84 24.71 -5.85 32.89
C ASN A 84 23.91 -5.64 31.58
N SER A 85 22.84 -4.85 31.60
CA SER A 85 22.06 -4.53 30.38
C SER A 85 22.89 -3.82 29.30
N ARG A 86 23.98 -3.15 29.71
CA ARG A 86 24.98 -2.55 28.80
C ARG A 86 25.74 -3.58 27.97
N ASP A 87 25.95 -4.79 28.49
CA ASP A 87 26.71 -5.85 27.81
C ASP A 87 25.84 -6.65 26.83
N TRP A 88 24.51 -6.63 27.04
CA TRP A 88 23.53 -7.11 26.07
C TRP A 88 23.29 -6.09 24.94
N GLN A 89 23.20 -4.80 25.25
CA GLN A 89 23.08 -3.74 24.26
C GLN A 89 24.33 -3.63 23.37
N SER A 90 25.54 -3.84 23.91
CA SER A 90 26.78 -3.87 23.11
C SER A 90 26.83 -5.06 22.15
N LYS A 91 26.31 -6.24 22.56
CA LYS A 91 26.21 -7.45 21.73
C LYS A 91 25.12 -7.39 20.65
N ILE A 92 24.08 -6.58 20.83
CA ILE A 92 23.10 -6.28 19.78
C ILE A 92 23.67 -5.25 18.79
N SER A 93 24.40 -4.25 19.29
CA SER A 93 25.08 -3.22 18.47
C SER A 93 26.19 -3.78 17.56
N SER A 94 26.76 -4.94 17.89
CA SER A 94 27.81 -5.60 17.10
C SER A 94 27.30 -6.58 16.04
N ARG A 95 25.99 -6.85 15.97
CA ARG A 95 25.44 -7.64 14.85
C ARG A 95 25.30 -6.73 13.63
N PRO A 96 25.99 -7.03 12.51
CA PRO A 96 25.77 -6.26 11.30
C PRO A 96 24.30 -6.37 10.91
N SER A 97 23.66 -5.23 10.66
CA SER A 97 22.30 -5.19 10.12
C SER A 97 22.23 -6.06 8.87
N PRO A 98 21.12 -6.79 8.63
CA PRO A 98 20.98 -7.54 7.40
C PRO A 98 21.13 -6.61 6.20
N PRO A 99 21.70 -7.11 5.09
CA PRO A 99 21.74 -6.33 3.87
C PRO A 99 20.33 -6.01 3.40
N MET A 100 20.18 -4.86 2.74
CA MET A 100 18.97 -4.52 2.00
C MET A 100 18.60 -5.65 1.03
N HIS A 101 17.31 -5.93 0.88
CA HIS A 101 16.83 -6.98 0.00
C HIS A 101 17.21 -6.69 -1.46
N GLN A 102 17.65 -7.72 -2.19
CA GLN A 102 18.18 -7.60 -3.56
C GLN A 102 19.34 -6.60 -3.70
N SER A 103 20.22 -6.49 -2.69
CA SER A 103 21.37 -5.57 -2.71
C SER A 103 22.35 -5.74 -3.87
N HIS A 104 22.36 -6.92 -4.50
CA HIS A 104 23.18 -7.21 -5.68
C HIS A 104 22.49 -6.84 -7.01
N ASN A 105 21.17 -6.63 -7.02
CA ASN A 105 20.39 -6.31 -8.24
C ASN A 105 19.88 -4.86 -8.25
N ILE A 106 19.63 -4.28 -7.08
CA ILE A 106 19.09 -2.93 -6.92
C ILE A 106 20.19 -1.98 -6.45
N ALA A 107 20.34 -0.85 -7.14
CA ALA A 107 21.35 0.17 -6.83
C ALA A 107 20.96 1.03 -5.61
N TRP A 108 20.77 0.40 -4.45
CA TRP A 108 20.33 1.07 -3.22
C TRP A 108 21.21 2.25 -2.82
N ASP A 109 22.52 2.15 -3.03
CA ASP A 109 23.47 3.24 -2.73
C ASP A 109 23.16 4.52 -3.51
N SER A 110 22.57 4.40 -4.71
CA SER A 110 22.13 5.56 -5.49
C SER A 110 20.95 6.31 -4.84
N LEU A 111 20.17 5.64 -4.00
CA LEU A 111 19.12 6.28 -3.19
C LEU A 111 19.65 6.72 -1.83
N THR A 112 20.27 5.81 -1.08
CA THR A 112 20.60 6.01 0.35
C THR A 112 21.70 7.05 0.58
N SER A 113 22.62 7.25 -0.39
CA SER A 113 23.66 8.28 -0.34
C SER A 113 23.14 9.70 -0.58
N ASN A 114 21.95 9.82 -1.16
CA ASN A 114 21.26 11.07 -1.45
C ASN A 114 20.31 11.52 -0.33
N LEU A 115 20.16 10.71 0.72
CA LEU A 115 19.30 10.99 1.87
C LEU A 115 20.15 11.21 3.12
N THR A 116 19.76 12.22 3.90
CA THR A 116 20.32 12.49 5.22
C THR A 116 19.21 12.56 6.26
N PHE A 117 19.44 11.97 7.43
CA PHE A 117 18.57 12.14 8.57
C PHE A 117 18.82 13.51 9.21
N ILE A 118 17.75 14.24 9.52
CA ILE A 118 17.82 15.51 10.26
C ILE A 118 16.73 15.49 11.33
N ALA A 119 17.14 15.63 12.59
CA ALA A 119 16.20 15.84 13.70
C ALA A 119 15.70 17.28 13.71
N GLU A 120 14.39 17.46 13.87
CA GLU A 120 13.72 18.77 13.96
C GLU A 120 14.23 19.81 12.95
N ASN A 121 14.23 19.45 11.66
CA ASN A 121 14.86 20.26 10.62
C ASN A 121 14.34 21.71 10.62
N PRO A 122 15.20 22.71 10.92
CA PRO A 122 14.78 24.10 11.01
C PRO A 122 14.41 24.73 9.66
N ALA A 123 14.79 24.09 8.54
CA ALA A 123 14.49 24.56 7.19
C ALA A 123 13.07 24.20 6.70
N VAL A 124 12.29 23.46 7.50
CA VAL A 124 10.92 23.06 7.17
C VAL A 124 9.96 23.54 8.27
N THR A 125 8.80 24.05 7.87
CA THR A 125 7.72 24.49 8.77
C THR A 125 6.44 23.69 8.47
N PRO A 126 5.86 22.99 9.45
CA PRO A 126 6.38 22.77 10.80
C PRO A 126 7.69 21.95 10.78
N ARG A 127 8.54 22.16 11.79
CA ARG A 127 9.78 21.38 11.94
C ARG A 127 9.44 19.90 12.03
N ARG A 128 10.21 19.07 11.34
CA ARG A 128 10.02 17.62 11.32
C ARG A 128 11.35 16.88 11.38
N THR A 129 11.33 15.70 11.98
CA THR A 129 12.43 14.75 12.06
C THR A 129 12.26 13.72 10.95
N ASP A 130 13.14 13.66 9.97
CA ASP A 130 12.96 12.73 8.85
C ASP A 130 14.25 12.56 8.03
N PHE A 131 14.15 11.77 6.97
CA PHE A 131 15.07 11.84 5.85
C PHE A 131 14.76 13.04 4.95
N PHE A 132 15.83 13.72 4.53
CA PHE A 132 15.79 14.86 3.63
C PHE A 132 16.79 14.66 2.48
N PRO A 133 16.50 15.23 1.30
CA PRO A 133 17.45 15.24 0.20
C PRO A 133 18.71 16.02 0.59
N ARG A 134 19.87 15.51 0.18
CA ARG A 134 21.15 16.21 0.37
C ARG A 134 21.35 17.35 -0.61
N GLY A 135 20.62 17.36 -1.73
CA GLY A 135 20.72 18.41 -2.75
C GLY A 135 22.01 18.33 -3.56
N LEU A 136 22.56 17.13 -3.74
CA LEU A 136 23.77 16.91 -4.54
C LEU A 136 23.52 17.23 -6.03
N PRO A 137 24.52 17.73 -6.77
CA PRO A 137 24.36 18.00 -8.22
C PRO A 137 23.92 16.78 -9.03
N SER A 138 24.37 15.57 -8.64
CA SER A 138 24.03 14.31 -9.30
C SER A 138 22.79 13.62 -8.72
N GLN A 139 22.08 14.25 -7.77
CA GLN A 139 21.01 13.56 -7.03
C GLN A 139 19.91 13.05 -7.96
N ALA A 140 19.45 13.88 -8.90
CA ALA A 140 18.36 13.49 -9.80
C ALA A 140 18.76 12.31 -10.73
N SER A 141 19.99 12.30 -11.26
CA SER A 141 20.47 11.21 -12.10
C SER A 141 20.70 9.91 -11.31
N SER A 142 21.21 10.00 -10.07
CA SER A 142 21.32 8.85 -9.17
C SER A 142 19.95 8.25 -8.83
N LEU A 143 18.94 9.08 -8.57
CA LEU A 143 17.58 8.59 -8.28
C LEU A 143 16.92 7.95 -9.50
N ASN A 144 17.13 8.48 -10.70
CA ASN A 144 16.68 7.83 -11.93
C ASN A 144 17.36 6.47 -12.15
N HIS A 145 18.67 6.38 -11.87
CA HIS A 145 19.38 5.10 -11.93
C HIS A 145 18.80 4.09 -10.94
N PHE A 146 18.55 4.50 -9.69
CA PHE A 146 17.86 3.68 -8.70
C PHE A 146 16.50 3.18 -9.23
N ALA A 147 15.64 4.10 -9.68
CA ALA A 147 14.31 3.77 -10.20
C ALA A 147 14.36 2.76 -11.34
N ARG A 148 15.29 2.95 -12.29
CA ARG A 148 15.51 2.01 -13.40
C ARG A 148 15.94 0.63 -12.94
N THR A 149 16.87 0.53 -11.97
CA THR A 149 17.32 -0.78 -11.47
C THR A 149 16.21 -1.53 -10.74
N VAL A 150 15.39 -0.83 -9.94
CA VAL A 150 14.20 -1.42 -9.30
C VAL A 150 13.21 -1.92 -10.36
N ALA A 151 12.86 -1.07 -11.32
CA ALA A 151 11.94 -1.41 -12.40
C ALA A 151 12.43 -2.62 -13.22
N THR A 152 13.71 -2.64 -13.58
CA THR A 152 14.34 -3.75 -14.32
C THR A 152 14.31 -5.04 -13.50
N THR A 153 14.59 -4.96 -12.20
CA THR A 153 14.55 -6.14 -11.32
C THR A 153 13.13 -6.68 -11.18
N ILE A 154 12.12 -5.82 -11.00
CA ILE A 154 10.71 -6.24 -10.95
C ILE A 154 10.32 -6.95 -12.26
N ARG A 155 10.70 -6.39 -13.42
CA ARG A 155 10.43 -6.99 -14.74
C ARG A 155 11.07 -8.36 -14.91
N MET A 156 12.33 -8.50 -14.54
CA MET A 156 13.03 -9.78 -14.62
C MET A 156 12.34 -10.88 -13.79
N PHE A 157 11.94 -10.55 -12.56
CA PHE A 157 11.24 -11.48 -11.69
C PHE A 157 9.81 -11.75 -12.18
N SER A 158 9.12 -10.75 -12.72
CA SER A 158 7.76 -10.94 -13.23
C SER A 158 7.73 -11.79 -14.49
N ASP A 159 8.71 -11.65 -15.39
CA ASP A 159 8.83 -12.51 -16.57
C ASP A 159 9.14 -13.96 -16.18
N THR A 160 10.03 -14.15 -15.20
CA THR A 160 10.31 -15.47 -14.64
C THR A 160 9.09 -16.08 -13.96
N GLU A 161 8.31 -15.27 -13.23
CA GLU A 161 7.08 -15.72 -12.58
C GLU A 161 6.01 -16.09 -13.61
N ARG A 162 5.80 -15.25 -14.64
CA ARG A 162 4.82 -15.47 -15.70
C ARG A 162 5.07 -16.76 -16.48
N ALA A 163 6.34 -17.11 -16.69
CA ALA A 163 6.75 -18.31 -17.40
C ALA A 163 6.30 -19.63 -16.73
N LYS A 164 5.91 -19.59 -15.45
CA LYS A 164 5.40 -20.76 -14.71
C LYS A 164 3.97 -21.14 -15.06
N TYR A 165 3.22 -20.26 -15.73
CA TYR A 165 1.79 -20.40 -16.00
C TYR A 165 1.52 -20.58 -17.49
N PRO A 166 0.41 -21.25 -17.88
CA PRO A 166 0.06 -21.40 -19.28
C PRO A 166 -0.25 -20.06 -19.95
N THR A 167 -0.21 -20.03 -21.28
CA THR A 167 -0.57 -18.85 -22.09
C THR A 167 -2.05 -18.81 -22.46
N LYS A 168 -2.77 -19.91 -22.24
CA LYS A 168 -4.21 -20.04 -22.46
C LYS A 168 -4.84 -20.56 -21.19
N PHE A 169 -6.02 -20.02 -20.86
CA PHE A 169 -6.78 -20.39 -19.68
C PHE A 169 -8.17 -20.84 -20.10
N ASP A 170 -8.69 -21.84 -19.40
CA ASP A 170 -10.11 -22.19 -19.51
C ASP A 170 -10.96 -21.06 -18.93
N ALA A 171 -12.16 -20.91 -19.46
CA ALA A 171 -13.15 -19.92 -18.99
C ALA A 171 -14.35 -20.64 -18.35
N PRO A 172 -14.18 -21.25 -17.16
CA PRO A 172 -15.27 -21.93 -16.46
C PRO A 172 -16.41 -20.94 -16.16
N LEU A 173 -17.65 -21.38 -16.35
CA LEU A 173 -18.83 -20.55 -16.06
C LEU A 173 -19.32 -20.68 -14.61
N GLU A 174 -18.84 -21.69 -13.89
CA GLU A 174 -19.24 -22.00 -12.52
C GLU A 174 -18.09 -22.66 -11.74
N GLY A 175 -18.20 -22.63 -10.42
CA GLY A 175 -17.31 -23.33 -9.51
C GLY A 175 -16.50 -22.40 -8.60
N LYS A 176 -15.72 -23.02 -7.71
CA LYS A 176 -14.91 -22.27 -6.73
C LYS A 176 -13.69 -21.66 -7.40
N LEU A 177 -13.60 -20.34 -7.34
CA LEU A 177 -12.44 -19.55 -7.72
C LEU A 177 -11.23 -19.89 -6.83
N PHE A 178 -11.41 -19.93 -5.52
CA PHE A 178 -10.33 -20.17 -4.55
C PHE A 178 -10.73 -21.22 -3.50
N PRO A 179 -9.78 -21.91 -2.84
CA PRO A 179 -10.08 -22.99 -1.91
C PRO A 179 -10.71 -22.49 -0.61
N ASP A 180 -11.34 -23.41 0.11
CA ASP A 180 -11.98 -23.14 1.39
C ASP A 180 -11.00 -22.62 2.44
N SER A 181 -9.72 -22.97 2.36
CA SER A 181 -8.68 -22.45 3.26
C SER A 181 -8.52 -20.92 3.20
N ILE A 182 -8.73 -20.30 2.02
CA ILE A 182 -8.71 -18.83 1.89
C ILE A 182 -10.00 -18.25 2.47
N LEU A 183 -11.14 -18.91 2.23
CA LEU A 183 -12.41 -18.48 2.81
C LEU A 183 -12.34 -18.51 4.35
N GLU A 184 -11.87 -19.61 4.94
CA GLU A 184 -11.69 -19.78 6.38
C GLU A 184 -10.74 -18.73 6.97
N ARG A 185 -9.62 -18.44 6.30
CA ARG A 185 -8.62 -17.48 6.79
C ARG A 185 -9.13 -16.03 6.82
N TYR A 186 -9.91 -15.61 5.83
CA TYR A 186 -10.23 -14.20 5.62
C TYR A 186 -11.68 -13.83 5.94
N SER A 187 -12.63 -14.77 5.96
CA SER A 187 -14.06 -14.46 6.11
C SER A 187 -14.45 -13.90 7.49
N SER A 188 -13.66 -14.18 8.52
CA SER A 188 -13.90 -13.69 9.89
C SER A 188 -13.36 -12.28 10.14
N ILE A 189 -12.54 -11.75 9.23
CA ILE A 189 -11.98 -10.41 9.35
C ILE A 189 -13.11 -9.40 9.22
N LEU A 190 -13.10 -8.40 10.09
CA LEU A 190 -14.12 -7.36 10.07
C LEU A 190 -14.13 -6.64 8.71
N TYR A 191 -15.30 -6.59 8.07
CA TYR A 191 -15.51 -6.02 6.73
C TYR A 191 -14.80 -6.75 5.57
N SER A 192 -14.40 -8.01 5.75
CA SER A 192 -13.82 -8.80 4.69
C SER A 192 -14.76 -8.96 3.48
N SER A 193 -14.18 -8.78 2.29
CA SER A 193 -14.86 -9.06 1.01
C SER A 193 -14.73 -10.53 0.58
N VAL A 194 -13.96 -11.34 1.32
CA VAL A 194 -13.84 -12.79 1.09
C VAL A 194 -15.03 -13.49 1.73
N THR A 195 -15.98 -13.93 0.91
CA THR A 195 -17.25 -14.52 1.33
C THR A 195 -17.55 -15.78 0.52
N PRO A 196 -18.50 -16.63 0.96
CA PRO A 196 -18.92 -17.79 0.17
C PRO A 196 -19.42 -17.40 -1.24
N LYS A 197 -19.99 -16.19 -1.41
CA LYS A 197 -20.44 -15.71 -2.72
C LYS A 197 -19.26 -15.30 -3.61
N SER A 198 -18.30 -14.56 -3.06
CA SER A 198 -17.13 -14.11 -3.83
C SER A 198 -16.15 -15.24 -4.15
N GLN A 199 -16.30 -16.41 -3.52
CA GLN A 199 -15.63 -17.65 -3.89
C GLN A 199 -16.13 -18.25 -5.22
N LEU A 200 -17.33 -17.92 -5.69
CA LEU A 200 -17.96 -18.58 -6.83
C LEU A 200 -17.76 -17.80 -8.13
N ILE A 201 -17.28 -18.44 -9.20
CA ILE A 201 -17.02 -17.78 -10.50
C ILE A 201 -18.32 -17.22 -11.10
N GLU A 202 -19.42 -17.95 -10.99
CA GLU A 202 -20.74 -17.54 -11.45
C GLU A 202 -21.19 -16.23 -10.82
N HIS A 203 -20.79 -15.93 -9.57
CA HIS A 203 -21.09 -14.67 -8.91
C HIS A 203 -20.37 -13.49 -9.55
N TRP A 204 -19.10 -13.67 -9.95
CA TRP A 204 -18.33 -12.64 -10.65
C TRP A 204 -18.96 -12.33 -12.01
N ILE A 205 -19.34 -13.38 -12.74
CA ILE A 205 -20.00 -13.31 -14.03
C ILE A 205 -21.37 -12.61 -13.93
N GLU A 206 -22.19 -13.00 -12.94
CA GLU A 206 -23.50 -12.39 -12.69
C GLU A 206 -23.36 -10.90 -12.43
N ARG A 207 -22.38 -10.51 -11.60
CA ARG A 207 -22.15 -9.10 -11.25
C ARG A 207 -21.59 -8.25 -12.38
N ALA A 208 -20.94 -8.86 -13.37
CA ALA A 208 -20.52 -8.16 -14.58
C ALA A 208 -21.71 -7.87 -15.50
N GLY A 209 -22.78 -8.65 -15.41
CA GLY A 209 -23.99 -8.50 -16.20
C GLY A 209 -23.86 -9.00 -17.65
N PRO A 210 -24.89 -8.77 -18.49
CA PRO A 210 -24.93 -9.26 -19.87
C PRO A 210 -23.96 -8.53 -20.80
N THR A 211 -23.67 -7.27 -20.49
CA THR A 211 -22.58 -6.49 -21.09
C THR A 211 -21.51 -6.34 -20.02
N PRO A 212 -20.49 -7.23 -19.98
CA PRO A 212 -19.58 -7.34 -18.84
C PRO A 212 -18.95 -6.00 -18.48
N SER A 213 -19.29 -5.48 -17.31
CA SER A 213 -18.67 -4.28 -16.75
C SER A 213 -18.71 -4.27 -15.21
N TYR A 214 -17.65 -3.75 -14.62
CA TYR A 214 -17.51 -3.40 -13.20
C TYR A 214 -17.27 -1.91 -13.04
N ASN A 215 -17.62 -1.41 -11.85
CA ASN A 215 -17.36 -0.04 -11.44
C ASN A 215 -17.08 0.00 -9.92
N THR A 216 -17.14 1.18 -9.32
CA THR A 216 -16.91 1.37 -7.88
C THR A 216 -17.86 0.57 -6.99
N GLY A 217 -19.02 0.14 -7.51
CA GLY A 217 -19.95 -0.77 -6.83
C GLY A 217 -19.45 -2.22 -6.70
N GLN A 218 -18.32 -2.58 -7.32
CA GLN A 218 -17.66 -3.88 -7.22
C GLN A 218 -16.31 -3.81 -6.46
N GLY A 219 -16.14 -2.83 -5.58
CA GLY A 219 -14.94 -2.70 -4.74
C GLY A 219 -14.63 -3.96 -3.91
N ASP A 220 -15.65 -4.72 -3.52
CA ASP A 220 -15.48 -5.98 -2.79
C ASP A 220 -14.79 -7.07 -3.64
N LEU A 221 -15.06 -7.10 -4.96
CA LEU A 221 -14.33 -7.99 -5.86
C LEU A 221 -12.87 -7.55 -6.02
N ALA A 222 -12.60 -6.24 -6.01
CA ALA A 222 -11.23 -5.72 -6.02
C ALA A 222 -10.46 -6.18 -4.77
N ASP A 223 -11.09 -6.21 -3.60
CA ASP A 223 -10.49 -6.76 -2.38
C ASP A 223 -10.12 -8.23 -2.50
N VAL A 224 -10.99 -9.04 -3.11
CA VAL A 224 -10.67 -10.45 -3.34
C VAL A 224 -9.46 -10.59 -4.26
N VAL A 225 -9.30 -9.74 -5.27
CA VAL A 225 -8.08 -9.69 -6.09
C VAL A 225 -6.84 -9.41 -5.23
N LYS A 226 -6.92 -8.46 -4.29
CA LYS A 226 -5.81 -8.13 -3.37
C LYS A 226 -5.42 -9.34 -2.51
N VAL A 227 -6.40 -10.06 -1.97
CA VAL A 227 -6.18 -11.29 -1.19
C VAL A 227 -5.52 -12.37 -2.05
N LEU A 228 -6.01 -12.60 -3.26
CA LEU A 228 -5.45 -13.60 -4.18
C LEU A 228 -4.00 -13.28 -4.58
N LEU A 229 -3.64 -11.99 -4.74
CA LEU A 229 -2.25 -11.56 -4.96
C LEU A 229 -1.36 -11.90 -3.76
N ALA A 230 -1.84 -11.64 -2.54
CA ALA A 230 -1.14 -11.96 -1.31
C ALA A 230 -0.93 -13.47 -1.12
N GLU A 231 -1.95 -14.26 -1.45
CA GLU A 231 -1.97 -15.73 -1.33
C GLU A 231 -1.30 -16.47 -2.51
N ASN A 232 -0.64 -15.75 -3.43
CA ASN A 232 0.03 -16.33 -4.59
C ASN A 232 -0.90 -17.15 -5.51
N ARG A 233 -2.14 -16.71 -5.68
CA ARG A 233 -3.16 -17.37 -6.51
C ARG A 233 -3.16 -16.83 -7.94
N LEU A 234 -1.96 -16.71 -8.53
CA LEU A 234 -1.79 -16.15 -9.87
C LEU A 234 -2.47 -16.99 -10.95
N ASP A 235 -2.55 -18.31 -10.80
CA ASP A 235 -3.29 -19.18 -11.72
C ASP A 235 -4.78 -18.79 -11.80
N GLN A 236 -5.43 -18.51 -10.66
CA GLN A 236 -6.81 -18.01 -10.64
C GLN A 236 -6.92 -16.60 -11.23
N LEU A 237 -5.99 -15.71 -10.86
CA LEU A 237 -6.02 -14.32 -11.30
C LEU A 237 -5.79 -14.19 -12.81
N LEU A 238 -4.90 -15.01 -13.37
CA LEU A 238 -4.66 -15.10 -14.81
C LEU A 238 -5.87 -15.70 -15.53
N MET A 239 -6.53 -16.71 -14.96
CA MET A 239 -7.80 -17.21 -15.49
C MET A 239 -8.84 -16.08 -15.56
N LEU A 240 -9.02 -15.32 -14.47
CA LEU A 240 -9.96 -14.21 -14.43
C LEU A 240 -9.60 -13.10 -15.44
N ALA A 241 -8.32 -12.78 -15.59
CA ALA A 241 -7.85 -11.75 -16.54
C ALA A 241 -8.16 -12.12 -18.00
N HIS A 242 -8.21 -13.41 -18.33
CA HIS A 242 -8.53 -13.93 -19.66
C HIS A 242 -10.01 -14.31 -19.83
N HIS A 243 -10.83 -14.21 -18.78
CA HIS A 243 -12.20 -14.69 -18.81
C HIS A 243 -13.12 -13.69 -19.56
N PRO A 244 -13.80 -14.11 -20.64
CA PRO A 244 -14.53 -13.18 -21.55
C PRO A 244 -15.74 -12.48 -20.91
N ARG A 245 -16.22 -12.98 -19.77
CA ARG A 245 -17.34 -12.39 -19.02
C ARG A 245 -16.93 -11.68 -17.74
N ILE A 246 -15.63 -11.56 -17.45
CA ILE A 246 -15.12 -10.93 -16.22
C ILE A 246 -14.14 -9.82 -16.61
N PRO A 247 -14.53 -8.54 -16.51
CA PRO A 247 -13.69 -7.41 -16.88
C PRO A 247 -12.74 -7.02 -15.73
N LEU A 248 -11.81 -7.92 -15.38
CA LEU A 248 -10.94 -7.77 -14.20
C LEU A 248 -10.14 -6.45 -14.17
N HIS A 249 -9.78 -5.93 -15.35
CA HIS A 249 -9.05 -4.68 -15.52
C HIS A 249 -9.83 -3.46 -14.99
N GLU A 250 -11.16 -3.48 -14.97
CA GLU A 250 -11.99 -2.36 -14.48
C GLU A 250 -11.93 -2.22 -12.96
N LEU A 251 -11.48 -3.26 -12.23
CA LEU A 251 -11.25 -3.20 -10.79
C LEU A 251 -9.88 -2.60 -10.42
N HIS A 252 -9.06 -2.21 -11.41
CA HIS A 252 -7.68 -1.78 -11.21
C HIS A 252 -7.57 -0.47 -10.44
N GLN A 253 -8.26 0.58 -10.89
CA GLN A 253 -8.20 1.93 -10.33
C GLN A 253 -9.59 2.44 -9.95
N LEU A 254 -10.22 1.76 -9.00
CA LEU A 254 -11.50 2.21 -8.46
C LEU A 254 -11.31 3.40 -7.54
N SER A 255 -12.17 4.41 -7.66
CA SER A 255 -12.19 5.54 -6.74
C SER A 255 -13.57 6.18 -6.60
N TRP A 256 -13.94 6.55 -5.37
CA TRP A 256 -15.08 7.40 -5.07
C TRP A 256 -14.78 8.27 -3.85
N GLY A 257 -14.22 9.46 -4.09
CA GLY A 257 -13.71 10.34 -3.03
C GLY A 257 -12.38 9.88 -2.41
N HIS A 258 -12.02 8.60 -2.57
CA HIS A 258 -10.70 8.00 -2.30
C HIS A 258 -10.54 6.76 -3.20
N SER A 259 -9.31 6.31 -3.45
CA SER A 259 -9.03 5.11 -4.27
C SER A 259 -9.08 3.83 -3.44
N PHE A 260 -9.43 2.71 -4.07
CA PHE A 260 -9.53 1.40 -3.43
C PHE A 260 -9.44 0.21 -4.42
N GLY A 261 -8.95 0.46 -5.63
CA GLY A 261 -8.69 -0.58 -6.62
C GLY A 261 -7.59 -1.55 -6.18
N TRP A 262 -7.38 -2.62 -6.96
CA TRP A 262 -6.28 -3.55 -6.67
C TRP A 262 -4.88 -2.97 -6.97
N ASP A 263 -4.79 -1.77 -7.57
CA ASP A 263 -3.55 -0.97 -7.68
C ASP A 263 -2.90 -0.65 -6.34
N HIS A 264 -3.69 -0.58 -5.27
CA HIS A 264 -3.20 -0.35 -3.90
C HIS A 264 -2.20 -1.40 -3.41
N VAL A 265 -2.29 -2.66 -3.88
CA VAL A 265 -1.31 -3.71 -3.53
C VAL A 265 0.09 -3.28 -3.94
N MET A 266 0.23 -2.75 -5.16
CA MET A 266 1.51 -2.28 -5.67
C MET A 266 1.99 -1.06 -4.90
N GLN A 267 1.13 -0.04 -4.75
CA GLN A 267 1.51 1.22 -4.13
C GLN A 267 2.06 0.99 -2.71
N TRP A 268 1.34 0.23 -1.90
CA TRP A 268 1.66 0.04 -0.50
C TRP A 268 2.84 -0.92 -0.30
N ALA A 269 2.91 -1.99 -1.11
CA ALA A 269 4.07 -2.86 -1.12
C ALA A 269 5.34 -2.10 -1.55
N LEU A 270 5.24 -1.19 -2.53
CA LEU A 270 6.38 -0.42 -3.03
C LEU A 270 6.87 0.59 -1.99
N GLU A 271 5.95 1.31 -1.36
CA GLU A 271 6.25 2.24 -0.26
C GLU A 271 6.95 1.52 0.89
N ALA A 272 6.34 0.43 1.40
CA ALA A 272 6.94 -0.38 2.45
C ALA A 272 8.33 -0.89 2.05
N TYR A 273 8.45 -1.44 0.85
CA TYR A 273 9.68 -2.04 0.36
C TYR A 273 10.82 -1.02 0.30
N ILE A 274 10.58 0.15 -0.29
CA ILE A 274 11.61 1.20 -0.40
C ILE A 274 11.92 1.79 0.97
N PHE A 275 10.90 2.14 1.76
CA PHE A 275 11.08 2.81 3.04
C PHE A 275 11.92 1.96 4.00
N PHE A 276 11.56 0.68 4.20
CA PHE A 276 12.25 -0.17 5.16
C PHE A 276 13.64 -0.62 4.69
N ASN A 277 13.89 -0.75 3.38
CA ASN A 277 15.25 -0.95 2.88
C ASN A 277 16.12 0.29 3.14
N VAL A 278 15.62 1.51 2.90
CA VAL A 278 16.37 2.72 3.25
C VAL A 278 16.62 2.81 4.75
N LEU A 279 15.65 2.42 5.58
CA LEU A 279 15.84 2.39 7.02
C LEU A 279 16.93 1.38 7.45
N LEU A 280 16.97 0.19 6.83
CA LEU A 280 18.04 -0.80 7.05
C LEU A 280 19.44 -0.27 6.68
N SER A 281 19.53 0.69 5.75
CA SER A 281 20.81 1.31 5.37
C SER A 281 21.39 2.26 6.43
N LYS A 282 20.65 2.54 7.51
CA LYS A 282 20.98 3.52 8.57
C LYS A 282 21.05 2.85 9.94
N PRO A 283 22.02 1.95 10.18
CA PRO A 283 22.11 1.18 11.43
C PRO A 283 22.21 2.08 12.67
N GLU A 284 22.75 3.29 12.54
CA GLU A 284 22.84 4.29 13.60
C GLU A 284 21.47 4.78 14.09
N LEU A 285 20.45 4.82 13.24
CA LEU A 285 19.10 5.24 13.64
C LEU A 285 18.37 4.13 14.37
N HIS A 286 18.66 2.88 14.01
CA HIS A 286 18.13 1.71 14.69
C HIS A 286 18.72 1.58 16.10
N ALA A 287 20.05 1.71 16.23
CA ALA A 287 20.78 1.48 17.48
C ALA A 287 20.29 2.35 18.64
N ASP A 288 19.83 3.56 18.36
CA ASP A 288 19.31 4.50 19.36
C ASP A 288 17.79 4.75 19.25
N GLY A 289 17.11 4.03 18.35
CA GLY A 289 15.66 4.11 18.18
C GLY A 289 15.15 5.44 17.58
N ARG A 290 16.03 6.33 17.09
CA ARG A 290 15.63 7.65 16.57
C ARG A 290 14.65 7.56 15.40
N TYR A 291 14.65 6.48 14.63
CA TYR A 291 13.70 6.30 13.52
C TYR A 291 12.23 6.36 13.96
N LYS A 292 11.91 5.96 15.20
CA LYS A 292 10.53 6.01 15.73
C LYS A 292 9.99 7.44 15.85
N SER A 293 10.88 8.42 15.97
CA SER A 293 10.52 9.84 15.99
C SER A 293 10.24 10.42 14.60
N MET A 294 10.58 9.68 13.53
CA MET A 294 10.43 10.19 12.18
C MET A 294 8.96 10.34 11.80
N GLN A 295 8.59 11.49 11.26
CA GLN A 295 7.24 11.71 10.74
C GLN A 295 6.93 10.75 9.59
N GLY A 296 7.89 10.54 8.67
CA GLY A 296 7.77 9.55 7.59
C GLY A 296 7.56 8.12 8.08
N TYR A 297 8.22 7.71 9.18
CA TYR A 297 8.00 6.38 9.78
C TYR A 297 6.57 6.23 10.30
N LYS A 298 6.10 7.20 11.10
CA LYS A 298 4.74 7.19 11.64
C LYS A 298 3.69 7.23 10.55
N PHE A 299 3.94 8.01 9.50
CA PHE A 299 3.07 8.08 8.33
C PHE A 299 3.04 6.75 7.58
N ALA A 300 4.20 6.15 7.29
CA ALA A 300 4.29 4.84 6.62
C ALA A 300 3.53 3.76 7.40
N LEU A 301 3.72 3.67 8.73
CA LEU A 301 2.95 2.73 9.55
C LEU A 301 1.45 2.98 9.44
N ARG A 302 1.01 4.23 9.60
CA ARG A 302 -0.39 4.61 9.49
C ARG A 302 -0.99 4.19 8.15
N ILE A 303 -0.32 4.48 7.04
CA ILE A 303 -0.80 4.08 5.70
C ILE A 303 -0.91 2.57 5.62
N LEU A 304 0.16 1.85 5.94
CA LEU A 304 0.24 0.40 5.78
C LEU A 304 -0.74 -0.38 6.65
N THR A 305 -1.19 0.18 7.78
CA THR A 305 -1.99 -0.55 8.76
C THR A 305 -3.40 -0.02 8.98
N ASN A 306 -3.72 1.21 8.61
CA ASN A 306 -5.04 1.76 8.87
C ASN A 306 -6.12 1.06 8.04
N SER A 307 -7.33 1.01 8.60
CA SER A 307 -8.49 0.55 7.85
C SER A 307 -9.05 1.67 6.98
N THR A 308 -9.45 1.29 5.77
CA THR A 308 -10.14 2.10 4.77
C THR A 308 -11.26 1.27 4.17
N ASP A 309 -12.09 1.84 3.30
CA ASP A 309 -13.01 1.01 2.51
C ASP A 309 -12.17 0.10 1.61
N TYR A 310 -12.59 -1.18 1.54
CA TYR A 310 -11.92 -2.22 0.78
C TYR A 310 -10.41 -2.26 1.05
N ASP A 311 -10.01 -2.62 2.27
CA ASP A 311 -8.65 -2.45 2.78
C ASP A 311 -7.80 -3.73 2.73
N ALA A 312 -8.15 -4.72 1.91
CA ALA A 312 -7.47 -6.00 1.89
C ALA A 312 -5.97 -5.91 1.53
N GLN A 313 -5.50 -4.80 0.92
CA GLN A 313 -4.08 -4.52 0.74
C GLN A 313 -3.32 -4.43 2.07
N THR A 314 -3.99 -4.06 3.17
CA THR A 314 -3.40 -3.92 4.50
C THR A 314 -3.05 -5.26 5.14
N TYR A 315 -3.71 -6.36 4.74
CA TYR A 315 -3.67 -7.62 5.49
C TYR A 315 -2.24 -8.18 5.66
N PRO A 316 -1.40 -8.27 4.61
CA PRO A 316 -0.02 -8.74 4.76
C PRO A 316 0.83 -7.82 5.65
N HIS A 317 0.53 -6.51 5.65
CA HIS A 317 1.22 -5.52 6.46
C HIS A 317 0.82 -5.63 7.93
N ARG A 318 -0.47 -5.74 8.23
CA ARG A 318 -0.99 -5.95 9.60
C ARG A 318 -0.52 -7.26 10.19
N GLU A 319 -0.49 -8.33 9.42
CA GLU A 319 0.06 -9.62 9.86
C GLU A 319 1.53 -9.48 10.26
N PHE A 320 2.33 -8.74 9.48
CA PHE A 320 3.71 -8.46 9.83
C PHE A 320 3.84 -7.61 11.11
N PHE A 321 3.10 -6.50 11.23
CA PHE A 321 3.27 -5.57 12.36
C PHE A 321 2.61 -6.07 13.66
N PHE A 322 1.47 -6.74 13.57
CA PHE A 322 0.63 -7.07 14.73
C PHE A 322 0.38 -8.57 14.91
N GLY A 323 0.74 -9.41 13.95
CA GLY A 323 0.48 -10.85 14.00
C GLY A 323 -1.00 -11.22 13.80
N ALA A 324 -1.84 -10.26 13.37
CA ALA A 324 -3.26 -10.44 13.10
C ALA A 324 -3.69 -9.50 11.95
N PHE A 325 -4.82 -9.82 11.32
CA PHE A 325 -5.38 -9.03 10.21
C PHE A 325 -6.33 -7.90 10.66
N ASP A 326 -6.90 -8.03 11.85
CA ASP A 326 -7.93 -7.12 12.37
C ASP A 326 -7.38 -5.76 12.84
N ASP A 327 -8.33 -4.82 12.97
CA ASP A 327 -8.19 -3.36 13.19
C ASP A 327 -6.86 -2.92 13.82
N GLY A 328 -6.22 -2.00 13.09
CA GLY A 328 -4.88 -1.46 13.32
C GLY A 328 -4.47 -1.49 14.78
N GLY A 329 -3.64 -2.48 15.12
CA GLY A 329 -3.02 -2.58 16.43
C GLY A 329 -2.32 -1.27 16.79
N ASN A 330 -2.00 -1.10 18.07
CA ASN A 330 -1.34 0.12 18.53
C ASN A 330 -0.04 0.34 17.74
N VAL A 331 -0.05 1.33 16.83
CA VAL A 331 1.05 1.68 15.92
C VAL A 331 2.34 1.97 16.69
N GLU A 332 2.24 2.44 17.94
CA GLU A 332 3.39 2.68 18.81
C GLU A 332 4.08 1.38 19.28
N ARG A 333 3.39 0.23 19.19
CA ARG A 333 3.95 -1.10 19.48
C ARG A 333 4.54 -1.77 18.25
N ALA A 334 4.27 -1.26 17.04
CA ALA A 334 4.84 -1.79 15.81
C ALA A 334 6.32 -1.41 15.73
N ASP A 335 7.17 -2.43 15.84
CA ASP A 335 8.62 -2.28 15.68
C ASP A 335 9.16 -3.27 14.64
N PRO A 336 9.26 -2.86 13.36
CA PRO A 336 9.77 -3.72 12.30
C PRO A 336 11.24 -4.08 12.49
N LEU A 337 12.01 -3.32 13.28
CA LEU A 337 13.44 -3.56 13.48
C LEU A 337 13.73 -4.43 14.72
N ALA A 338 12.71 -4.75 15.52
CA ALA A 338 12.86 -5.65 16.66
C ALA A 338 13.25 -7.09 16.26
N ASP A 339 12.86 -7.51 15.05
CA ASP A 339 13.24 -8.80 14.47
C ASP A 339 13.63 -8.64 13.00
N PHE A 340 14.94 -8.61 12.77
CA PHE A 340 15.53 -8.48 11.44
C PHE A 340 15.19 -9.63 10.49
N ASN A 341 15.01 -10.85 10.99
CA ASN A 341 14.65 -11.98 10.14
C ASN A 341 13.20 -11.82 9.68
N LYS A 342 12.31 -11.42 10.61
CA LYS A 342 10.91 -11.12 10.29
C LYS A 342 10.81 -9.98 9.27
N LEU A 343 11.59 -8.91 9.44
CA LEU A 343 11.64 -7.81 8.48
C LEU A 343 12.15 -8.25 7.12
N HIS A 344 13.20 -9.08 7.07
CA HIS A 344 13.74 -9.56 5.81
C HIS A 344 12.73 -10.42 5.04
N GLU A 345 11.98 -11.30 5.71
CA GLU A 345 10.88 -12.05 5.10
C GLU A 345 9.73 -11.14 4.66
N TYR A 346 9.42 -10.10 5.42
CA TYR A 346 8.45 -9.08 5.02
C TYR A 346 8.88 -8.33 3.75
N LEU A 347 10.16 -7.92 3.66
CA LEU A 347 10.69 -7.28 2.46
C LEU A 347 10.66 -8.20 1.24
N LYS A 348 10.92 -9.50 1.42
CA LYS A 348 10.71 -10.51 0.37
C LYS A 348 9.25 -10.55 -0.04
N MET A 349 8.31 -10.62 0.91
CA MET A 349 6.88 -10.62 0.63
C MET A 349 6.45 -9.38 -0.17
N CYS A 350 6.84 -8.17 0.26
CA CYS A 350 6.54 -6.94 -0.48
C CYS A 350 7.09 -7.02 -1.91
N PHE A 351 8.34 -7.46 -2.09
CA PHE A 351 8.91 -7.61 -3.43
C PHE A 351 8.17 -8.65 -4.29
N ARG A 352 7.69 -9.76 -3.67
CA ARG A 352 6.84 -10.74 -4.36
C ARG A 352 5.53 -10.15 -4.83
N LEU A 353 4.88 -9.32 -4.00
CA LEU A 353 3.67 -8.61 -4.42
C LEU A 353 3.93 -7.75 -5.65
N LEU A 354 5.05 -7.02 -5.71
CA LEU A 354 5.37 -6.13 -6.84
C LEU A 354 5.48 -6.89 -8.17
N TYR A 355 6.25 -7.98 -8.22
CA TYR A 355 6.41 -8.70 -9.48
C TYR A 355 5.17 -9.54 -9.85
N ARG A 356 4.38 -10.03 -8.87
CA ARG A 356 3.11 -10.73 -9.16
C ARG A 356 2.04 -9.76 -9.66
N TYR A 357 1.96 -8.59 -9.04
CA TYR A 357 1.14 -7.49 -9.52
C TYR A 357 1.50 -7.12 -10.96
N ASP A 358 2.80 -7.05 -11.27
CA ASP A 358 3.26 -6.78 -12.63
C ASP A 358 2.75 -7.80 -13.65
N VAL A 359 2.80 -9.09 -13.30
CA VAL A 359 2.24 -10.16 -14.11
C VAL A 359 0.76 -9.93 -14.38
N LEU A 360 -0.04 -9.77 -13.31
CA LEU A 360 -1.49 -9.60 -13.44
C LEU A 360 -1.86 -8.36 -14.26
N ALA A 361 -1.23 -7.22 -13.97
CA ALA A 361 -1.53 -5.97 -14.63
C ALA A 361 -1.31 -6.05 -16.14
N ARG A 362 -0.20 -6.66 -16.58
CA ARG A 362 0.05 -6.85 -18.02
C ARG A 362 -1.00 -7.72 -18.69
N GLU A 363 -1.46 -8.76 -18.02
CA GLU A 363 -2.45 -9.71 -18.54
C GLU A 363 -3.85 -9.07 -18.59
N CYS A 364 -4.12 -8.11 -17.71
CA CYS A 364 -5.27 -7.21 -17.77
C CYS A 364 -5.13 -6.07 -18.80
N GLY A 365 -4.01 -5.98 -19.53
CA GLY A 365 -3.75 -4.88 -20.47
C GLY A 365 -3.46 -3.51 -19.81
N VAL A 366 -3.14 -3.50 -18.52
CA VAL A 366 -2.80 -2.29 -17.77
C VAL A 366 -1.37 -1.85 -18.06
N GLY A 367 -1.21 -0.61 -18.53
CA GLY A 367 0.09 0.00 -18.76
C GLY A 367 0.81 0.33 -17.45
N LEU A 368 1.95 -0.32 -17.19
CA LEU A 368 2.74 -0.10 -15.98
C LEU A 368 4.06 0.63 -16.28
N ASP A 369 4.19 1.84 -15.74
CA ASP A 369 5.43 2.61 -15.70
C ASP A 369 6.13 2.43 -14.34
N TRP A 370 6.91 1.36 -14.19
CA TRP A 370 7.63 1.11 -12.93
C TRP A 370 8.68 2.17 -12.60
N GLU A 371 9.39 2.72 -13.60
CA GLU A 371 10.39 3.76 -13.34
C GLU A 371 9.70 5.02 -12.80
N GLY A 372 8.59 5.44 -13.42
CA GLY A 372 7.77 6.54 -12.95
C GLY A 372 7.15 6.29 -11.57
N ASN A 373 6.61 5.08 -11.31
CA ASN A 373 6.06 4.73 -10.00
C ASN A 373 7.13 4.78 -8.91
N VAL A 374 8.31 4.21 -9.14
CA VAL A 374 9.42 4.26 -8.15
C VAL A 374 9.89 5.69 -7.92
N ALA A 375 10.06 6.48 -8.99
CA ALA A 375 10.44 7.88 -8.90
C ALA A 375 9.41 8.70 -8.13
N HIS A 376 8.12 8.47 -8.40
CA HIS A 376 7.00 9.08 -7.69
C HIS A 376 7.01 8.73 -6.20
N THR A 377 7.13 7.44 -5.85
CA THR A 377 7.18 6.98 -4.46
C THR A 377 8.34 7.61 -3.69
N VAL A 378 9.56 7.62 -4.26
CA VAL A 378 10.73 8.28 -3.65
C VAL A 378 10.51 9.79 -3.47
N GLY A 379 9.99 10.46 -4.51
CA GLY A 379 9.66 11.88 -4.47
C GLY A 379 8.56 12.21 -3.46
N TYR A 380 7.56 11.34 -3.32
CA TYR A 380 6.45 11.49 -2.39
C TYR A 380 6.94 11.40 -0.94
N MET A 381 7.72 10.35 -0.61
CA MET A 381 8.24 10.10 0.74
C MET A 381 9.20 11.20 1.21
N TRP A 382 10.17 11.60 0.37
CA TRP A 382 11.27 12.45 0.82
C TRP A 382 11.35 13.81 0.13
N LYS A 383 10.35 14.18 -0.69
CA LYS A 383 10.28 15.45 -1.42
C LYS A 383 11.51 15.71 -2.30
N VAL A 384 12.06 14.63 -2.89
CA VAL A 384 13.19 14.72 -3.80
C VAL A 384 12.71 14.91 -5.23
N LYS A 385 13.42 15.75 -5.99
CA LYS A 385 13.19 15.90 -7.43
C LYS A 385 13.94 14.81 -8.19
N THR A 386 13.26 14.14 -9.09
CA THR A 386 13.84 13.25 -10.09
C THR A 386 13.83 13.97 -11.45
N ASP A 387 14.73 13.58 -12.35
CA ASP A 387 14.69 14.06 -13.75
C ASP A 387 13.79 13.15 -14.61
N TYR A 388 12.96 12.33 -13.97
CA TYR A 388 12.05 11.44 -14.67
C TYR A 388 11.06 12.29 -15.48
N LYS A 389 11.13 12.18 -16.81
CA LYS A 389 10.16 12.76 -17.72
C LYS A 389 9.18 11.66 -18.05
N GLU A 390 7.94 11.81 -17.60
CA GLU A 390 6.85 10.90 -17.96
C GLU A 390 6.84 10.71 -19.48
N ASN A 391 6.98 9.47 -19.92
CA ASN A 391 6.62 9.13 -21.29
C ASN A 391 5.11 9.35 -21.37
N GLY A 392 4.65 10.26 -22.23
CA GLY A 392 3.26 10.75 -22.34
C GLY A 392 2.19 9.70 -22.70
N ARG A 393 2.43 8.41 -22.41
CA ARG A 393 1.50 7.29 -22.57
C ARG A 393 0.74 6.93 -21.28
N ASN A 394 1.14 7.42 -20.09
CA ASN A 394 0.52 7.04 -18.81
C ASN A 394 0.16 8.27 -17.93
N VAL A 395 -0.75 9.12 -18.39
CA VAL A 395 -1.11 10.42 -17.75
C VAL A 395 -2.07 10.29 -16.55
N TRP A 396 -2.24 9.12 -15.93
CA TRP A 396 -3.30 8.93 -14.92
C TRP A 396 -2.83 8.60 -13.50
N ILE A 397 -1.53 8.44 -13.24
CA ILE A 397 -1.02 8.30 -11.88
C ILE A 397 -0.79 9.68 -11.27
N THR A 398 -1.86 10.44 -11.09
CA THR A 398 -1.95 11.52 -10.10
C THR A 398 -3.34 12.13 -10.13
N ARG A 399 -4.16 11.75 -9.14
CA ARG A 399 -5.00 12.65 -8.33
C ARG A 399 -5.68 11.79 -7.27
N PHE A 400 -5.72 12.30 -6.04
CA PHE A 400 -6.35 11.73 -4.84
C PHE A 400 -5.48 10.71 -4.07
N VAL A 401 -4.61 11.22 -3.18
CA VAL A 401 -4.86 11.24 -1.73
C VAL A 401 -4.30 12.54 -1.15
#